data_AF-A0A227J473-F1
#
_entry.id   AF-A0A227J473-F1
#
_cell.length_a   1.000
_cell.length_b   1.000
_cell.length_c   1.000
_cell.angle_alpha   90.00
_cell.angle_beta   90.00
_cell.angle_gamma   90.00
#
_symmetry.space_group_name_H-M   'P 1'
#
loop_
_entity.id
_entity.type
_entity.pdbx_description
1 polymer ?
#
loop_
_entity_poly.entity_id
_entity_poly.type
_entity_poly.pdbx_seq_one_letter_code
_entity_poly.pdbx_strand_id
1 'polypeptide(L)'
;MNYLITFFKGIAMGAADVVPGVSGGTIAFITGIYDTLLESIRRINPSLFSIWRKDGFKAAFNHINGFFLIALFAGILSSIATLAKLITWLL
;
A
#
# COMPACT_ATOMS: atom_id res chain seq x y z
N MET A 1 8.97 5.13 10.40
CA MET A 1 9.14 4.55 9.04
C MET A 1 9.48 5.66 8.07
N ASN A 2 10.34 5.40 7.08
CA ASN A 2 10.58 6.35 6.01
C ASN A 2 9.50 6.18 4.93
N TYR A 3 8.52 7.09 4.90
CA TYR A 3 7.38 7.00 3.97
C TYR A 3 7.77 7.11 2.51
N LEU A 4 8.88 7.80 2.20
CA LEU A 4 9.42 7.89 0.86
C LEU A 4 9.95 6.53 0.40
N ILE A 5 10.60 5.77 1.28
CA ILE A 5 10.99 4.38 1.01
C ILE A 5 9.76 3.49 0.82
N THR A 6 8.72 3.64 1.66
CA THR A 6 7.46 2.89 1.50
C THR A 6 6.78 3.18 0.17
N PHE A 7 6.81 4.42 -0.30
CA PHE A 7 6.30 4.81 -1.61
C PHE A 7 7.03 4.08 -2.75
N PHE A 8 8.37 4.05 -2.73
CA PHE A 8 9.13 3.29 -3.73
C PHE A 8 8.89 1.78 -3.66
N LYS A 9 8.70 1.22 -2.47
CA LYS A 9 8.26 -0.18 -2.31
C LYS A 9 6.88 -0.40 -2.95
N GLY A 10 5.97 0.56 -2.78
CA GLY A 10 4.68 0.57 -3.46
C GLY A 10 4.81 0.60 -4.99
N ILE A 11 5.74 1.40 -5.52
CA ILE A 11 6.01 1.41 -6.97
C ILE A 11 6.47 0.04 -7.45
N ALA A 12 7.41 -0.58 -6.74
CA ALA A 12 7.93 -1.90 -7.09
C ALA A 12 6.83 -2.98 -7.02
N MET A 13 5.95 -2.92 -6.02
CA MET A 13 4.79 -3.81 -5.92
C MET A 13 3.82 -3.61 -7.10
N GLY A 14 3.46 -2.36 -7.42
CA GLY A 14 2.57 -2.07 -8.55
C GLY A 14 3.15 -2.46 -9.91
N ALA A 15 4.47 -2.36 -10.07
CA ALA A 15 5.16 -2.81 -11.28
C ALA A 15 5.12 -4.33 -11.40
N ALA A 16 5.35 -5.05 -10.29
CA ALA A 16 5.24 -6.50 -10.24
C ALA A 16 3.83 -6.98 -10.64
N ASP A 17 2.77 -6.34 -10.16
CA ASP A 17 1.39 -6.76 -10.45
C ASP A 17 0.98 -6.54 -11.93
N VAL A 18 1.67 -5.67 -12.68
CA VAL A 18 1.44 -5.47 -14.12
C VAL A 18 2.19 -6.51 -14.97
N VAL A 19 3.27 -7.09 -14.45
CA VAL A 19 4.09 -8.07 -15.18
C VAL A 19 3.58 -9.50 -14.92
N PRO A 20 3.20 -10.26 -15.96
CA PRO A 20 2.75 -11.64 -15.79
C PRO A 20 3.80 -12.51 -15.08
N GLY A 21 3.39 -13.23 -14.04
CA GLY A 21 4.24 -14.16 -13.29
C GLY A 21 5.03 -13.54 -12.13
N VAL A 22 4.87 -12.24 -11.84
CA VAL A 22 5.46 -11.60 -10.65
C VAL A 22 4.33 -11.24 -9.66
N SER A 23 4.55 -11.50 -8.36
CA SER A 23 3.56 -11.21 -7.31
C SER A 23 3.97 -10.00 -6.47
N GLY A 24 3.12 -8.98 -6.38
CA GLY A 24 3.32 -7.83 -5.49
C GLY A 24 3.47 -8.24 -4.01
N GLY A 25 2.81 -9.32 -3.57
CA GLY A 25 2.98 -9.89 -2.23
C GLY A 25 4.39 -10.41 -1.97
N THR A 26 5.05 -10.99 -2.98
CA THR A 26 6.45 -11.42 -2.89
C THR A 26 7.40 -10.22 -2.78
N ILE A 27 7.12 -9.14 -3.52
CA ILE A 27 7.86 -7.88 -3.39
C ILE A 27 7.70 -7.30 -1.98
N ALA A 28 6.47 -7.30 -1.43
CA ALA A 28 6.23 -6.84 -0.07
C ALA A 28 7.02 -7.67 0.96
N PHE A 29 7.14 -8.99 0.75
CA PHE A 29 7.90 -9.89 1.61
C PHE A 29 9.40 -9.61 1.54
N ILE A 30 9.99 -9.62 0.35
CA ILE A 30 11.43 -9.39 0.14
C ILE A 30 11.83 -7.97 0.59
N THR A 31 10.94 -6.98 0.44
CA THR A 31 11.21 -5.61 0.90
C THR A 31 10.90 -5.40 2.40
N GLY A 32 10.46 -6.43 3.12
CA GLY A 32 10.28 -6.41 4.57
C GLY A 32 9.10 -5.56 5.05
N ILE A 33 8.08 -5.34 4.22
CA ILE A 33 6.86 -4.61 4.60
C ILE A 33 5.62 -5.50 4.66
N TYR A 34 5.75 -6.79 4.35
CA TYR A 34 4.65 -7.74 4.28
C TYR A 34 3.86 -7.82 5.58
N ASP A 35 4.52 -8.01 6.72
CA ASP A 35 3.84 -8.11 8.02
C ASP A 35 3.14 -6.80 8.39
N THR A 36 3.79 -5.66 8.15
CA THR A 36 3.19 -4.33 8.39
C THR A 36 1.96 -4.12 7.52
N LEU A 37 2.03 -4.50 6.24
CA LEU A 37 0.88 -4.42 5.33
C LEU A 37 -0.27 -5.31 5.78
N LEU A 38 0.02 -6.58 6.08
CA LEU A 38 -0.98 -7.53 6.51
C LEU A 38 -1.64 -7.10 7.83
N GLU A 39 -0.84 -6.62 8.79
CA GLU A 39 -1.35 -6.11 10.06
C GLU A 39 -2.20 -4.86 9.87
N SER A 40 -1.74 -3.89 9.07
CA SER A 40 -2.50 -2.69 8.74
C SER A 40 -3.85 -3.02 8.12
N ILE A 41 -3.91 -3.98 7.20
CA ILE A 41 -5.16 -4.44 6.58
C ILE A 41 -6.04 -5.14 7.62
N ARG A 42 -5.48 -6.03 8.46
CA ARG A 42 -6.22 -6.75 9.53
C ARG A 42 -6.89 -5.81 10.54
N ARG A 43 -6.29 -4.65 10.80
CA ARG A 43 -6.84 -3.62 11.70
C ARG A 43 -8.02 -2.87 11.08
N ILE A 44 -8.24 -2.99 9.77
CA ILE A 44 -9.46 -2.52 9.09
C ILE A 44 -10.56 -3.57 9.32
N ASN A 45 -11.17 -3.52 10.49
CA ASN A 45 -12.24 -4.43 10.91
C ASN A 45 -13.37 -3.63 11.60
N PRO A 46 -14.51 -4.25 11.97
CA PRO A 46 -15.64 -3.52 12.57
C PRO A 46 -15.30 -2.74 13.85
N SER A 47 -14.24 -3.13 14.59
CA SER A 47 -13.79 -2.39 15.77
C SER A 47 -13.25 -0.99 15.42
N LEU A 48 -12.75 -0.79 14.20
CA LEU A 48 -12.29 0.51 13.71
C LEU A 48 -13.40 1.56 13.75
N PHE A 49 -14.64 1.17 13.49
CA PHE A 49 -15.79 2.07 13.57
C PHE A 49 -16.09 2.51 15.01
N SER A 50 -15.90 1.60 15.97
CA SER A 50 -16.00 1.91 17.40
C SER A 50 -14.91 2.89 17.83
N ILE A 51 -13.66 2.66 17.40
CA ILE A 51 -12.52 3.57 17.66
C ILE A 51 -12.80 4.94 17.03
N TRP A 52 -13.28 4.97 15.78
CA TRP A 52 -13.60 6.22 15.11
C TRP A 52 -14.67 7.04 15.84
N ARG A 53 -15.74 6.39 16.33
CA ARG A 53 -16.81 7.06 17.08
C ARG A 53 -16.37 7.52 18.46
N LYS A 54 -15.50 6.78 19.16
CA LYS A 54 -15.07 7.09 20.53
C LYS A 54 -13.89 8.06 20.58
N ASP A 55 -12.87 7.79 19.77
CA ASP A 55 -11.56 8.44 19.83
C ASP A 55 -11.28 9.35 18.62
N GLY A 56 -12.20 9.37 17.65
CA GLY A 56 -12.17 10.24 16.48
C GLY A 56 -11.34 9.71 15.30
N PHE A 57 -11.35 10.48 14.21
CA PHE A 57 -10.72 10.09 12.95
C PHE A 57 -9.21 9.88 13.06
N LYS A 58 -8.49 10.76 13.79
CA LYS A 58 -7.04 10.64 13.95
C LYS A 58 -6.64 9.33 14.65
N ALA A 59 -7.40 8.91 15.66
CA ALA A 59 -7.14 7.66 16.38
C ALA A 59 -7.38 6.45 15.48
N ALA A 60 -8.49 6.41 14.75
CA ALA A 60 -8.78 5.36 13.78
C ALA A 60 -7.71 5.29 12.67
N PHE A 61 -7.29 6.45 12.15
CA PHE A 61 -6.24 6.54 11.13
C PHE A 61 -4.89 6.02 11.62
N ASN A 62 -4.49 6.37 12.83
CA ASN A 62 -3.27 5.85 13.44
C ASN A 62 -3.38 4.34 13.76
N HIS A 63 -4.57 3.87 14.16
CA HIS A 63 -4.81 2.46 14.46
C HIS A 63 -4.46 1.56 13.26
N ILE A 64 -4.85 1.94 12.05
CA ILE A 64 -4.59 1.17 10.82
C ILE A 64 -3.22 1.44 10.18
N ASN A 65 -2.38 2.29 10.80
CA ASN A 65 -1.14 2.79 10.20
C ASN A 65 -1.42 3.53 8.86
N GLY A 66 -2.35 4.48 8.89
CA GLY A 66 -2.87 5.13 7.68
C GLY A 66 -1.82 5.79 6.81
N PHE A 67 -0.79 6.42 7.39
CA PHE A 67 0.31 7.02 6.60
C PHE A 67 1.12 5.99 5.82
N PHE A 68 1.35 4.80 6.40
CA PHE A 68 1.98 3.69 5.70
C PHE A 68 1.13 3.23 4.51
N LEU A 69 -0.16 3.02 4.73
CA LEU A 69 -1.08 2.60 3.67
C LEU A 69 -1.17 3.63 2.55
N ILE A 70 -1.31 4.92 2.88
CA ILE A 70 -1.35 6.00 1.88
C ILE A 70 -0.07 6.01 1.05
N ALA A 71 1.11 5.99 1.69
CA ALA A 71 2.38 6.01 0.97
C ALA A 71 2.53 4.80 0.05
N LEU A 72 2.16 3.61 0.53
CA LEU A 72 2.25 2.37 -0.24
C LEU A 72 1.30 2.38 -1.44
N PHE A 73 0.01 2.67 -1.23
CA PHE A 73 -0.98 2.70 -2.29
C PHE A 73 -0.72 3.84 -3.29
N ALA A 74 -0.24 5.00 -2.84
CA ALA A 74 0.20 6.05 -3.74
C ALA A 74 1.30 5.57 -4.68
N GLY A 75 2.27 4.78 -4.17
CA GLY A 75 3.31 4.16 -4.99
C GLY A 75 2.75 3.15 -5.99
N ILE A 76 1.88 2.25 -5.55
CA ILE A 76 1.23 1.23 -6.40
C ILE A 76 0.46 1.89 -7.53
N LEU A 77 -0.42 2.86 -7.20
CA LEU A 77 -1.24 3.56 -8.19
C LEU A 77 -0.39 4.38 -9.16
N SER A 78 0.66 5.05 -8.68
CA SER A 78 1.60 5.79 -9.53
C SER A 78 2.30 4.86 -10.53
N SER A 79 2.68 3.66 -10.08
CA SER A 79 3.31 2.63 -10.91
C SER A 79 2.36 2.13 -12.00
N ILE A 80 1.15 1.71 -11.62
CA ILE A 80 0.13 1.23 -12.57
C ILE A 80 -0.22 2.32 -13.59
N ALA A 81 -0.43 3.57 -13.14
CA ALA A 81 -0.75 4.68 -14.03
C ALA A 81 0.39 4.99 -15.02
N THR A 82 1.64 4.92 -14.57
CA THR A 82 2.81 5.16 -15.42
C THR A 82 2.99 4.02 -16.43
N LEU A 83 2.89 2.77 -15.99
CA LEU A 83 3.02 1.60 -16.86
C LEU A 83 1.89 1.53 -17.89
N ALA A 84 0.65 1.83 -17.50
CA ALA A 84 -0.48 1.88 -18.43
C ALA A 84 -0.23 2.89 -19.57
N LYS A 85 0.23 4.10 -19.23
CA LYS A 85 0.60 5.11 -20.23
C LYS A 85 1.77 4.66 -21.11
N LEU A 86 2.77 4.01 -20.53
CA LEU A 86 3.92 3.50 -21.27
C LEU A 86 3.51 2.43 -22.28
N ILE A 87 2.66 1.48 -21.88
CA ILE A 87 2.13 0.43 -22.76
C ILE A 87 1.33 1.06 -23.90
N THR A 88 0.46 2.05 -23.61
CA THR A 88 -0.29 2.76 -24.64
C THR A 88 0.60 3.55 -25.59
N TRP A 89 1.76 4.05 -25.15
CA TRP A 89 2.69 4.75 -26.03
C TRP A 89 3.51 3.79 -26.92
N LEU A 90 3.73 2.56 -26.46
CA LEU A 90 4.50 1.54 -27.17
C LEU A 90 3.66 0.72 -28.17
N LEU A 91 2.33 0.79 -28.09
CA LEU A 91 1.36 0.12 -28.99
C LEU A 91 0.71 1.13 -29.93
#